data_AF-A0A348P5M2-F1
#
_entry.id   AF-A0A348P5M2-F1
#
_cell.length_a   1.000
_cell.length_b   1.000
_cell.length_c   1.000
_cell.angle_alpha   90.00
_cell.angle_beta   90.00
_cell.angle_gamma   90.00
#
_symmetry.space_group_name_H-M   'P 1'
#
loop_
_entity.id
_entity.type
_entity.pdbx_description
1 polymer ?
#
loop_
_entity_poly.entity_id
_entity_poly.type
_entity_poly.pdbx_seq_one_letter_code
_entity_poly.pdbx_strand_id
1 'polypeptide(L)' 'MDFNKLIPDNVSKFDNVYDVLKERGFIEQTTDDEGIRELLGKEKVKFYIGFDATADCLHVGHFMQVIIMMYMQK' A
#
# COMPACT_ATOMS: atom_id res chain seq x y z
N MET A 1 12.04 -2.60 -12.68
CA MET A 1 11.70 -3.78 -11.88
C MET A 1 10.24 -4.09 -12.17
N ASP A 2 9.87 -5.35 -12.41
CA ASP A 2 8.48 -5.70 -12.77
C ASP A 2 7.68 -6.02 -11.49
N PHE A 3 6.85 -5.07 -11.05
CA PHE A 3 6.08 -5.20 -9.80
C PHE A 3 5.04 -6.33 -9.84
N ASN A 4 4.57 -6.72 -11.04
CA ASN A 4 3.63 -7.82 -11.20
C ASN A 4 4.26 -9.19 -10.90
N LYS A 5 5.60 -9.30 -10.95
CA LYS A 5 6.33 -10.50 -10.53
C LYS A 5 6.57 -10.56 -9.02
N LEU A 6 6.73 -9.41 -8.35
CA LEU A 6 6.98 -9.37 -6.90
C LEU A 6 5.71 -9.53 -6.09
N ILE A 7 4.60 -8.98 -6.59
CA ILE A 7 3.27 -9.09 -5.96
C ILE A 7 2.27 -9.50 -7.05
N PRO A 8 1.86 -10.76 -7.12
CA PRO A 8 0.85 -11.21 -8.06
C PRO A 8 -0.53 -10.62 -7.75
N ASP A 9 -1.21 -10.08 -8.77
CA ASP A 9 -2.59 -9.55 -8.64
C ASP A 9 -3.67 -10.56 -9.02
N ASN A 10 -3.29 -11.75 -9.48
CA ASN A 10 -4.23 -12.80 -9.89
C ASN A 10 -5.03 -13.41 -8.71
N VAL A 11 -4.96 -12.81 -7.52
CA VAL A 11 -5.59 -13.30 -6.29
C VAL A 11 -6.64 -12.32 -5.77
N SER A 12 -6.50 -11.01 -6.02
CA SER A 12 -7.50 -10.04 -5.57
C SER A 12 -8.57 -9.83 -6.63
N LYS A 13 -9.82 -9.68 -6.18
CA LYS A 13 -10.97 -9.37 -7.03
C LYS A 13 -11.19 -7.87 -7.24
N PHE A 14 -10.32 -7.03 -6.68
CA PHE A 14 -10.47 -5.58 -6.67
C PHE A 14 -9.40 -4.90 -7.53
N ASP A 15 -9.81 -3.92 -8.32
CA ASP A 15 -8.89 -3.09 -9.10
C ASP A 15 -8.39 -1.87 -8.32
N ASN A 16 -9.19 -1.37 -7.36
CA ASN A 16 -8.81 -0.22 -6.54
C ASN A 16 -7.86 -0.67 -5.42
N VAL A 17 -6.67 -0.08 -5.38
CA VAL A 17 -5.63 -0.40 -4.39
C VAL A 17 -6.13 -0.30 -2.95
N TYR A 18 -7.05 0.63 -2.66
CA TYR A 18 -7.64 0.77 -1.34
C TYR A 18 -8.36 -0.52 -0.90
N ASP A 19 -9.18 -1.08 -1.78
CA ASP A 19 -9.96 -2.29 -1.52
C ASP A 19 -9.04 -3.51 -1.39
N VAL A 20 -7.97 -3.57 -2.20
CA VAL A 20 -6.93 -4.62 -2.10
C VAL A 20 -6.23 -4.58 -0.75
N LEU A 21 -5.83 -3.38 -0.29
CA LEU A 21 -5.16 -3.21 1.00
C LEU A 21 -6.11 -3.56 2.17
N LYS A 22 -7.39 -3.21 2.05
CA LYS A 22 -8.43 -3.56 3.04
C LYS A 22 -8.69 -5.07 3.08
N GLU A 23 -8.83 -5.73 1.92
CA GLU A 23 -8.99 -7.18 1.80
C GLU A 23 -7.83 -7.95 2.44
N ARG A 24 -6.61 -7.44 2.29
CA ARG A 24 -5.39 -8.06 2.84
C ARG A 24 -5.10 -7.69 4.30
N GLY A 25 -5.95 -6.87 4.93
CA GLY A 25 -5.79 -6.46 6.34
C GLY A 25 -4.63 -5.49 6.59
N PHE A 26 -4.24 -4.68 5.60
CA PHE A 26 -3.19 -3.68 5.74
C PHE A 26 -3.68 -2.31 6.23
N ILE A 27 -5.00 -2.10 6.29
CA ILE A 27 -5.62 -0.86 6.77
C ILE A 27 -6.17 -1.11 8.17
N GLU A 28 -5.53 -0.50 9.16
CA GLU A 28 -6.03 -0.46 10.55
C GLU A 28 -6.99 0.72 10.76
N GLN A 29 -6.58 1.91 10.28
CA GLN A 29 -7.35 3.15 10.42
C GLN A 29 -7.12 4.08 9.24
N THR A 30 -8.15 4.83 8.87
CA THR A 30 -8.12 5.89 7.87
C THR A 30 -8.75 7.17 8.41
N THR A 31 -8.30 8.31 7.88
CA THR A 31 -8.87 9.63 8.24
C THR A 31 -10.22 9.87 7.56
N ASP A 32 -10.41 9.30 6.37
CA ASP A 32 -11.63 9.38 5.56
C ASP A 32 -11.66 8.17 4.59
N ASP A 33 -12.38 7.10 4.94
CA ASP A 33 -12.48 5.88 4.12
C ASP A 33 -13.00 6.17 2.70
N GLU A 34 -14.09 6.94 2.60
CA GLU A 34 -14.76 7.19 1.32
C GLU A 34 -13.92 8.10 0.43
N GLY A 35 -13.41 9.21 0.97
CA GLY A 35 -12.61 10.17 0.22
C GLY A 35 -11.29 9.55 -0.29
N ILE A 36 -10.61 8.74 0.53
CA ILE A 36 -9.38 8.06 0.11
C ILE A 36 -9.67 7.06 -1.00
N ARG A 37 -10.70 6.22 -0.85
CA ARG A 37 -11.07 5.22 -1.85
C ARG A 37 -11.44 5.86 -3.18
N GLU A 38 -12.21 6.95 -3.14
CA GLU A 38 -12.63 7.70 -4.32
C GLU A 38 -11.42 8.34 -5.03
N LEU A 39 -10.52 8.99 -4.29
CA LEU A 39 -9.32 9.61 -4.83
C LEU A 39 -8.42 8.58 -5.54
N LEU A 40 -8.16 7.45 -4.87
CA LEU A 40 -7.34 6.36 -5.41
C LEU A 40 -7.97 5.66 -6.62
N GLY A 41 -9.30 5.74 -6.77
CA GLY A 41 -10.01 5.23 -7.95
C GLY A 41 -10.03 6.20 -9.13
N LYS A 42 -9.79 7.51 -8.90
CA LYS A 42 -9.83 8.54 -9.94
C LYS A 42 -8.49 8.77 -10.60
N GLU A 43 -7.41 8.83 -9.83
CA GLU A 43 -6.10 9.21 -10.34
C GLU A 43 -4.93 8.59 -9.58
N LYS A 44 -3.74 8.60 -10.20
CA LYS A 44 -2.51 8.20 -9.54
C LYS A 44 -2.04 9.33 -8.62
N VAL A 45 -1.99 9.05 -7.33
CA VAL A 45 -1.56 10.00 -6.31
C VAL A 45 -0.09 9.82 -5.94
N LYS A 46 0.55 10.90 -5.53
CA LYS A 46 1.86 10.85 -4.87
C LYS A 46 1.64 10.59 -3.38
N PHE A 47 2.41 9.67 -2.81
CA PHE A 47 2.38 9.36 -1.38
C PHE A 47 3.81 9.23 -0.84
N TYR A 48 3.95 9.21 0.49
CA TYR A 48 5.21 8.96 1.15
C TYR A 48 5.00 8.07 2.38
N ILE A 49 6.08 7.40 2.80
CA ILE A 49 6.17 6.71 4.09
C ILE A 49 7.43 7.24 4.77
N GLY A 50 7.31 7.65 6.03
CA GLY A 50 8.44 8.09 6.84
C GLY A 50 9.06 6.94 7.62
N PHE A 51 10.38 6.84 7.60
CA PHE A 51 11.17 5.99 8.48
C PHE A 51 12.08 6.89 9.31
N ASP A 52 12.00 6.81 10.64
CA ASP A 52 12.90 7.54 11.51
C ASP A 52 14.18 6.72 11.74
N ALA A 53 15.35 7.33 11.55
CA ALA A 53 16.65 6.66 11.55
C ALA A 53 17.17 6.40 12.97
N THR A 54 16.38 5.69 13.76
CA THR A 54 16.64 5.42 15.19
C THR A 54 17.54 4.21 15.43
N ALA A 55 17.88 3.46 14.37
CA ALA A 55 18.75 2.29 14.41
C ALA A 55 19.56 2.16 13.10
N ASP A 56 20.57 1.28 13.11
CA ASP A 56 21.48 1.09 11.97
C ASP A 56 20.81 0.45 10.73
N CYS A 57 19.62 -0.13 10.88
CA CYS A 57 18.91 -0.80 9.78
C CYS A 57 17.39 -0.87 10.01
N LEU A 58 16.66 -1.18 8.93
CA LEU A 58 15.25 -1.55 9.01
C LEU A 58 15.10 -3.01 9.42
N HIS A 59 14.31 -3.27 10.46
CA HIS A 59 13.88 -4.62 10.84
C HIS A 59 12.53 -5.01 10.22
N VAL A 60 12.10 -6.26 10.42
CA VAL A 60 10.87 -6.86 9.85
C VAL A 60 9.59 -6.04 10.07
N GLY A 61 9.46 -5.30 11.17
CA GLY A 61 8.33 -4.38 11.37
C GLY A 61 8.14 -3.35 10.24
N HIS A 62 9.21 -2.87 9.63
CA HIS A 62 9.15 -1.93 8.49
C HIS A 62 8.75 -2.62 7.18
N PHE A 63 8.82 -3.95 7.11
CA PHE A 63 8.50 -4.70 5.90
C PHE A 63 7.04 -4.50 5.49
N MET A 64 6.11 -4.39 6.45
CA MET A 64 4.71 -4.10 6.16
C MET A 64 4.53 -2.79 5.38
N GLN A 65 5.23 -1.73 5.80
CA GLN A 65 5.18 -0.44 5.13
C GLN A 65 5.74 -0.51 3.71
N VAL A 66 6.83 -1.27 3.50
CA VAL A 66 7.41 -1.50 2.17
C VAL A 66 6.43 -2.25 1.26
N ILE A 67 5.74 -3.27 1.78
CA ILE A 67 4.73 -4.01 1.01
C ILE A 67 3.57 -3.09 0.56
N ILE A 68 3.07 -2.23 1.45
CA ILE A 68 2.04 -1.23 1.10
C ILE A 68 2.56 -0.29 0.01
N MET A 69 3.79 0.19 0.13
CA MET A 69 4.41 1.04 -0.90
C MET A 69 4.45 0.35 -2.26
N MET A 70 4.73 -0.95 -2.30
CA MET A 70 4.74 -1.72 -3.54
C MET A 70 3.34 -1.83 -4.16
N TYR A 71 2.28 -2.03 -3.37
CA TYR A 71 0.91 -2.01 -3.88
C TYR A 71 0.54 -0.66 -4.50
N MET A 72 0.90 0.42 -3.83
CA MET A 72 0.60 1.78 -4.25
C MET A 72 1.39 2.22 -5.49
N GLN A 73 2.49 1.53 -5.85
CA GLN A 73 3.32 1.85 -7.03
C GLN A 73 2.90 1.11 -8.31
N LYS A 74 1.97 0.16 -8.23
CA LYS A 74 1.46 -0.56 -9.40
C LYS A 74 0.59 0.37 -10.27
#